data_AF-K9YH63-F1
#
_entry.id   AF-K9YH63-F1
#
_cell.length_a   1.000
_cell.length_b   1.000
_cell.length_c   1.000
_cell.angle_alpha   90.00
_cell.angle_beta   90.00
_cell.angle_gamma   90.00
#
_symmetry.space_group_name_H-M   'P 1'
#
loop_
_entity.id
_entity.type
_entity.pdbx_description
1 polymer ?
#
loop_
_entity_poly.entity_id
_entity_poly.type
_entity_poly.pdbx_seq_one_letter_code
_entity_poly.pdbx_strand_id
1 'polypeptide(L)'
;MSHHEDLIIPDDIADEVLNLAVELYAQKDINGYSLQELKEIGGKVEIPPEVISEALTQVREKHKQEKIAKEKFEEKIQGIKIVSLFMVVLISLWSVFTYNGLNNKQQDVMEAWAQVENQLQRKADLIPTLVSLTQAQTRQEEELILRLENARNDYLQADGIEEKLASTENINEAIQSFNQYIAGNQGFVSSQAFTNLQYEIAGTENRIATERRRYNQLVRQYNQSLQSFPNSLLVRLFNFEEKAFYE
;
A
#
# COMPACT_ATOMS: atom_id res chain seq x y z
N MET A 1 -18.84 43.80 -70.11
CA MET A 1 -17.63 42.95 -70.10
C MET A 1 -17.36 42.57 -68.67
N SER A 2 -17.94 41.46 -68.20
CA SER A 2 -17.64 40.87 -66.90
C SER A 2 -16.62 39.76 -67.13
N HIS A 3 -15.45 39.86 -66.50
CA HIS A 3 -14.47 38.78 -66.43
C HIS A 3 -15.09 37.62 -65.65
N HIS A 4 -15.29 36.48 -66.32
CA HIS A 4 -15.48 35.20 -65.64
C HIS A 4 -14.09 34.73 -65.20
N GLU A 5 -13.85 34.76 -63.91
CA GLU A 5 -12.65 34.22 -63.28
C GLU A 5 -12.87 32.71 -63.13
N ASP A 6 -12.13 31.91 -63.90
CA ASP A 6 -12.23 30.45 -63.90
C ASP A 6 -11.85 29.91 -62.50
N LEU A 7 -12.85 29.70 -61.65
CA LEU A 7 -12.70 29.09 -60.33
C LEU A 7 -12.45 27.59 -60.50
N ILE A 8 -11.17 27.22 -60.57
CA ILE A 8 -10.73 25.82 -60.63
C ILE A 8 -11.00 25.15 -59.27
N ILE A 9 -11.81 24.10 -59.27
CA ILE A 9 -12.12 23.29 -58.09
C ILE A 9 -10.99 22.26 -57.89
N PRO A 10 -10.34 22.20 -56.71
CA PRO A 10 -9.33 21.18 -56.40
C PRO A 10 -9.90 19.75 -56.42
N ASP A 11 -9.14 18.80 -56.98
CA ASP A 11 -9.55 17.40 -57.19
C ASP A 11 -9.93 16.65 -55.90
N ASP A 12 -9.34 17.01 -54.75
CA ASP A 12 -9.56 16.36 -53.46
C ASP A 12 -10.95 16.62 -52.86
N ILE A 13 -11.62 17.67 -53.31
CA ILE A 13 -12.97 18.05 -52.88
C ILE A 13 -13.99 18.04 -54.02
N ALA A 14 -13.56 17.81 -55.26
CA ALA A 14 -14.40 17.88 -56.45
C ALA A 14 -15.61 16.94 -56.38
N ASP A 15 -15.39 15.70 -55.95
CA ASP A 15 -16.46 14.69 -55.85
C ASP A 15 -17.51 15.07 -54.79
N GLU A 16 -17.09 15.63 -53.65
CA GLU A 16 -18.03 16.01 -52.58
C GLU A 16 -18.81 17.29 -52.93
N VAL A 17 -18.16 18.24 -53.60
CA VAL A 17 -18.81 19.46 -54.12
C VAL A 17 -19.86 19.12 -55.16
N LEU A 18 -19.53 18.20 -56.08
CA LEU A 18 -20.46 17.73 -57.10
C LEU A 18 -21.67 17.05 -56.46
N ASN A 19 -21.45 16.17 -55.48
CA ASN A 19 -22.52 15.47 -54.78
C ASN A 19 -23.42 16.43 -53.97
N LEU A 20 -22.85 17.42 -53.28
CA LEU A 20 -23.63 18.41 -52.54
C LEU A 20 -24.40 19.35 -53.48
N ALA A 21 -23.82 19.75 -54.61
CA ALA A 21 -24.53 20.53 -55.63
C ALA A 21 -25.73 19.76 -56.19
N VAL A 22 -25.58 18.45 -56.42
CA VAL A 22 -26.68 17.56 -56.82
C VAL A 22 -27.74 17.47 -55.71
N GLU A 23 -27.34 17.38 -54.44
CA GLU A 23 -28.27 17.29 -53.31
C GLU A 23 -29.06 18.61 -53.10
N LEU A 24 -28.40 19.76 -53.17
CA LEU A 24 -29.05 21.08 -53.08
C LEU A 24 -29.98 21.35 -54.26
N TYR A 25 -29.62 20.89 -55.46
CA TYR A 25 -30.47 20.95 -56.64
C TYR A 25 -31.70 20.04 -56.49
N ALA A 26 -31.51 18.83 -55.94
CA ALA A 26 -32.59 17.90 -55.64
C ALA A 26 -33.53 18.39 -54.53
N GLN A 27 -33.05 19.19 -53.57
CA GLN A 27 -33.91 19.83 -52.55
C GLN A 27 -34.74 21.00 -53.11
N LYS A 28 -34.27 21.68 -54.16
CA LYS A 28 -34.95 22.84 -54.74
C LYS A 28 -36.04 22.50 -55.75
N ASP A 29 -36.02 21.30 -56.33
CA ASP A 29 -37.03 20.85 -57.30
C ASP A 29 -37.66 19.51 -56.89
N ILE A 30 -38.94 19.59 -56.51
CA ILE A 30 -39.84 18.46 -56.29
C ILE A 30 -40.03 17.77 -57.65
N ASN A 31 -39.23 16.73 -57.94
CA ASN A 31 -39.53 15.52 -58.72
C ASN A 31 -38.20 14.91 -59.24
N GLY A 32 -37.85 13.73 -58.74
CA GLY A 32 -36.58 13.05 -59.04
C GLY A 32 -36.50 12.45 -60.45
N TYR A 33 -35.28 12.33 -60.98
CA TYR A 33 -34.94 11.75 -62.28
C TYR A 33 -34.01 10.53 -62.15
N SER A 34 -34.06 9.63 -63.13
CA SER A 34 -33.31 8.37 -63.15
C SER A 34 -31.86 8.53 -63.63
N LEU A 35 -30.99 7.56 -63.32
CA LEU A 35 -29.56 7.55 -63.65
C LEU A 35 -29.25 7.65 -65.17
N GLN A 36 -30.24 7.39 -66.03
CA GLN A 36 -30.14 7.55 -67.48
C GLN A 36 -30.44 8.99 -67.93
N GLU A 37 -31.36 9.69 -67.27
CA GLU A 37 -31.65 11.12 -67.52
C GLU A 37 -30.50 12.01 -67.02
N LEU A 38 -29.85 11.63 -65.91
CA LEU A 38 -28.66 12.34 -65.41
C LEU A 38 -27.45 12.30 -66.36
N LYS A 39 -27.30 11.24 -67.18
CA LYS A 39 -26.23 11.15 -68.19
C LYS A 39 -26.52 11.97 -69.45
N GLU A 40 -27.79 12.19 -69.78
CA GLU A 40 -28.19 12.97 -70.95
C GLU A 40 -28.19 14.49 -70.66
N ILE A 41 -28.51 14.86 -69.42
CA ILE A 41 -28.55 16.25 -68.91
C ILE A 41 -27.14 16.83 -68.67
N GLY A 42 -26.15 15.99 -68.36
CA GLY A 42 -24.75 16.41 -68.13
C GLY A 42 -24.07 17.09 -69.34
N GLY A 43 -24.66 17.02 -70.53
CA GLY A 43 -24.16 17.71 -71.72
C GLY A 43 -24.72 19.11 -71.98
N LYS A 44 -25.78 19.56 -71.27
CA LYS A 44 -26.48 20.82 -71.63
C LYS A 44 -27.06 21.65 -70.47
N VAL A 45 -26.89 21.29 -69.21
CA VAL A 45 -27.32 22.15 -68.10
C VAL A 45 -26.14 22.96 -67.60
N GLU A 46 -26.06 24.22 -68.03
CA GLU A 46 -25.32 25.27 -67.34
C GLU A 46 -25.84 25.36 -65.90
N ILE A 47 -25.24 24.60 -64.98
CA ILE A 47 -25.45 24.79 -63.54
C ILE A 47 -25.03 26.24 -63.26
N PRO A 48 -25.93 27.11 -62.76
CA PRO A 48 -25.59 28.50 -62.50
C PRO A 48 -24.34 28.57 -61.60
N PRO A 49 -23.28 29.32 -61.98
CA PRO A 49 -22.01 29.37 -61.24
C PRO A 49 -22.16 29.73 -59.75
N GLU A 50 -23.24 30.45 -59.41
CA GLU A 50 -23.59 30.84 -58.04
C GLU A 50 -23.86 29.62 -57.14
N VAL A 51 -24.55 28.58 -57.65
CA VAL A 51 -24.88 27.38 -56.86
C VAL A 51 -23.64 26.52 -56.62
N ILE A 52 -22.73 26.45 -57.60
CA ILE A 52 -21.46 25.73 -57.47
C ILE A 52 -20.57 26.41 -56.43
N SER A 53 -20.49 27.74 -56.43
CA SER A 53 -19.70 28.49 -55.45
C SER A 53 -20.26 28.42 -54.02
N GLU A 54 -21.59 28.38 -53.87
CA GLU A 54 -22.24 28.13 -52.58
C GLU A 54 -21.94 26.71 -52.06
N ALA A 55 -22.09 25.68 -52.91
CA ALA A 55 -21.77 24.30 -52.55
C ALA A 55 -20.28 24.13 -52.17
N LEU A 56 -19.37 24.76 -52.92
CA LEU A 56 -17.94 24.81 -52.60
C LEU A 56 -17.66 25.40 -51.22
N THR A 57 -18.36 26.49 -50.88
CA THR A 57 -18.18 27.18 -49.60
C THR A 57 -18.67 26.30 -48.45
N GLN A 58 -19.84 25.68 -48.59
CA GLN A 58 -20.39 24.80 -47.56
C GLN A 58 -19.55 23.54 -47.34
N VAL A 59 -19.06 22.88 -48.41
CA VAL A 59 -18.15 21.73 -48.29
C VAL A 59 -16.84 22.13 -47.63
N ARG A 60 -16.26 23.28 -48.02
CA ARG A 60 -15.02 23.79 -47.40
C ARG A 60 -15.21 24.11 -45.92
N GLU A 61 -16.34 24.69 -45.54
CA GLU A 61 -16.65 24.96 -44.13
C GLU A 61 -16.84 23.68 -43.32
N LYS A 62 -17.55 22.69 -43.85
CA LYS A 62 -17.72 21.37 -43.22
C LYS A 62 -16.38 20.67 -43.00
N HIS A 63 -15.51 20.60 -44.02
CA HIS A 63 -14.15 20.05 -43.89
C HIS A 63 -13.30 20.81 -42.88
N LYS A 64 -13.38 22.14 -42.85
CA LYS A 64 -12.68 22.97 -41.86
C LYS A 64 -13.18 22.66 -40.44
N GLN A 65 -14.49 22.50 -40.26
CA GLN A 65 -15.07 22.14 -38.96
C GLN A 65 -14.67 20.72 -38.54
N GLU A 66 -14.68 19.75 -39.44
CA GLU A 66 -14.23 18.38 -39.16
C GLU A 66 -12.75 18.32 -38.79
N LYS A 67 -11.90 19.09 -39.47
CA LYS A 67 -10.48 19.19 -39.16
C LYS A 67 -10.26 19.82 -37.78
N ILE A 68 -10.90 20.94 -37.47
CA ILE A 68 -10.83 21.59 -36.15
C ILE A 68 -11.37 20.65 -35.05
N ALA A 69 -12.42 19.88 -35.34
CA ALA A 69 -12.97 18.91 -34.39
C ALA A 69 -12.00 17.76 -34.12
N LYS A 70 -11.33 17.23 -35.16
CA LYS A 70 -10.28 16.20 -35.02
C LYS A 70 -9.08 16.73 -34.22
N GLU A 71 -8.58 17.93 -34.53
CA GLU A 71 -7.48 18.57 -33.80
C GLU A 71 -7.82 18.75 -32.31
N LYS A 72 -9.01 19.30 -32.00
CA LYS A 72 -9.49 19.44 -30.61
C LYS A 72 -9.66 18.09 -29.90
N PHE A 73 -10.03 17.04 -30.61
CA PHE A 73 -10.17 15.70 -30.05
C PHE A 73 -8.81 15.09 -29.71
N GLU A 74 -7.83 15.23 -30.59
CA GLU A 74 -6.44 14.78 -30.34
C GLU A 74 -5.81 15.52 -29.16
N GLU A 75 -5.98 16.84 -29.08
CA GLU A 75 -5.52 17.64 -27.93
C GLU A 75 -6.11 17.14 -26.60
N LYS A 76 -7.41 16.82 -26.57
CA LYS A 76 -8.06 16.24 -25.38
C LYS A 76 -7.48 14.89 -25.00
N ILE A 77 -7.23 14.00 -25.98
CA ILE A 77 -6.61 12.69 -25.72
C ILE A 77 -5.20 12.86 -25.16
N GLN A 78 -4.40 13.77 -25.72
CA GLN A 78 -3.06 14.04 -25.20
C GLN A 78 -3.11 14.58 -23.76
N GLY A 79 -4.06 15.48 -23.46
CA GLY A 79 -4.31 15.94 -22.10
C GLY A 79 -4.62 14.79 -21.13
N ILE A 80 -5.52 13.88 -21.51
CA ILE A 80 -5.88 12.71 -20.70
C ILE A 80 -4.67 11.78 -20.49
N LYS A 81 -3.85 11.53 -21.51
CA LYS A 81 -2.64 10.70 -21.40
C LYS A 81 -1.64 11.29 -20.40
N ILE A 82 -1.39 12.59 -20.46
CA ILE A 82 -0.47 13.27 -19.54
C ILE A 82 -1.01 13.19 -18.10
N VAL A 83 -2.29 13.46 -17.89
CA VAL A 83 -2.93 13.37 -16.57
C VAL A 83 -2.87 11.95 -16.02
N SER A 84 -3.14 10.95 -16.86
CA SER A 84 -3.05 9.53 -16.48
C SER A 84 -1.62 9.14 -16.10
N LEU A 85 -0.62 9.52 -16.89
CA LEU A 85 0.79 9.25 -16.58
C LEU A 85 1.21 9.90 -15.26
N PHE A 86 0.83 11.16 -15.07
CA PHE A 86 1.13 11.89 -13.82
C PHE A 86 0.49 11.20 -12.61
N MET A 87 -0.77 10.76 -12.73
CA MET A 87 -1.46 10.03 -11.67
C MET A 87 -0.75 8.72 -11.31
N VAL A 88 -0.28 7.96 -12.31
CA VAL A 88 0.49 6.72 -12.10
C VAL A 88 1.81 7.00 -11.39
N VAL A 89 2.54 8.06 -11.77
CA VAL A 89 3.79 8.45 -11.10
C VAL A 89 3.53 8.82 -9.63
N LEU A 90 2.47 9.58 -9.35
CA LEU A 90 2.11 9.95 -7.98
C LEU A 90 1.76 8.72 -7.12
N ILE A 91 0.94 7.79 -7.63
CA ILE A 91 0.60 6.55 -6.93
C ILE A 91 1.85 5.70 -6.69
N SER A 92 2.74 5.61 -7.67
CA SER A 92 3.99 4.84 -7.54
C SER A 92 4.90 5.42 -6.46
N LEU A 93 5.13 6.73 -6.48
CA LEU A 93 5.93 7.42 -5.46
C LEU A 93 5.32 7.23 -4.07
N TRP A 94 4.02 7.49 -3.94
CA TRP A 94 3.29 7.28 -2.69
C TRP A 94 3.44 5.84 -2.17
N SER A 95 3.29 4.84 -3.04
CA SER A 95 3.44 3.44 -2.67
C SER A 95 4.84 3.12 -2.12
N VAL A 96 5.90 3.65 -2.75
CA VAL A 96 7.28 3.46 -2.30
C VAL A 96 7.53 4.12 -0.94
N PHE A 97 7.06 5.36 -0.75
CA PHE A 97 7.22 6.05 0.54
C PHE A 97 6.47 5.34 1.67
N THR A 98 5.21 4.95 1.44
CA THR A 98 4.43 4.25 2.46
C THR A 98 5.02 2.87 2.76
N TYR A 99 5.42 2.10 1.75
CA TYR A 99 6.03 0.78 1.96
C TYR A 99 7.28 0.87 2.84
N ASN A 100 8.21 1.77 2.50
CA ASN A 100 9.43 1.98 3.29
C ASN A 100 9.12 2.48 4.71
N GLY A 101 8.12 3.36 4.85
CA GLY A 101 7.68 3.85 6.17
C GLY A 101 7.10 2.74 7.05
N LEU A 102 6.30 1.84 6.49
CA LEU A 102 5.75 0.68 7.20
C LEU A 102 6.84 -0.33 7.55
N ASN A 103 7.76 -0.60 6.62
CA ASN A 103 8.88 -1.51 6.86
C ASN A 103 9.81 -1.00 7.99
N ASN A 104 10.10 0.30 8.02
CA ASN A 104 10.89 0.89 9.10
C ASN A 104 10.20 0.73 10.46
N LYS A 105 8.88 1.00 10.54
CA LYS A 105 8.12 0.80 11.77
C LYS A 105 8.07 -0.66 12.21
N GLN A 106 7.99 -1.59 11.26
CA GLN A 106 8.07 -3.02 11.56
C GLN A 106 9.43 -3.38 12.14
N GLN A 107 10.51 -2.85 11.58
CA GLN A 107 11.87 -3.03 12.10
C GLN A 107 12.03 -2.45 13.51
N ASP A 108 11.47 -1.26 13.78
CA ASP A 108 11.48 -0.65 15.13
C ASP A 108 10.80 -1.56 16.16
N VAL A 109 9.68 -2.19 15.79
CA VAL A 109 8.97 -3.16 16.64
C VAL A 109 9.83 -4.40 16.89
N MET A 110 10.49 -4.92 15.86
CA MET A 110 11.40 -6.08 15.99
C MET A 110 12.61 -5.76 16.88
N GLU A 111 13.19 -4.58 16.74
CA GLU A 111 14.31 -4.14 17.58
C GLU A 111 13.88 -4.02 19.05
N ALA A 112 12.72 -3.41 19.31
CA ALA A 112 12.19 -3.32 20.65
C ALA A 112 11.84 -4.69 21.26
N TRP A 113 11.34 -5.62 20.45
CA TRP A 113 11.15 -7.00 20.89
C TRP A 113 12.48 -7.64 21.30
N ALA A 114 13.53 -7.50 20.49
CA ALA A 114 14.85 -8.03 20.83
C ALA A 114 15.37 -7.49 22.17
N GLN A 115 15.06 -6.24 22.52
CA GLN A 115 15.41 -5.69 23.85
C GLN A 115 14.63 -6.35 24.99
N VAL A 116 13.33 -6.63 24.79
CA VAL A 116 12.53 -7.41 25.75
C VAL A 116 13.12 -8.81 25.91
N GLU A 117 13.36 -9.50 24.80
CA GLU A 117 13.91 -10.86 24.78
C GLU A 117 15.27 -10.94 25.46
N ASN A 118 16.15 -9.95 25.31
CA ASN A 118 17.42 -9.89 26.04
C ASN A 118 17.22 -9.89 27.57
N GLN A 119 16.19 -9.19 28.08
CA GLN A 119 15.92 -9.19 29.52
C GLN A 119 15.23 -10.49 29.98
N LEU A 120 14.36 -11.08 29.16
CA LEU A 120 13.76 -12.38 29.43
C LEU A 120 14.83 -13.49 29.46
N GLN A 121 15.76 -13.48 28.50
CA GLN A 121 16.92 -14.37 28.48
C GLN A 121 17.77 -14.19 29.74
N ARG A 122 18.07 -12.95 30.13
CA ARG A 122 18.78 -12.68 31.38
C ARG A 122 18.06 -13.27 32.59
N LYS A 123 16.73 -13.17 32.65
CA LYS A 123 15.92 -13.76 33.73
C LYS A 123 16.07 -15.29 33.76
N ALA A 124 16.03 -15.95 32.62
CA ALA A 124 16.27 -17.38 32.50
C ALA A 124 17.73 -17.77 32.87
N ASP A 125 18.70 -16.91 32.59
CA ASP A 125 20.10 -17.12 32.92
C ASP A 125 20.42 -16.96 34.42
N LEU A 126 19.51 -16.36 35.20
CA LEU A 126 19.61 -16.32 36.67
C LEU A 126 19.14 -17.61 37.35
N ILE A 127 18.41 -18.48 36.64
CA ILE A 127 17.86 -19.73 37.20
C ILE A 127 18.96 -20.70 37.69
N PRO A 128 20.06 -20.96 36.95
CA PRO A 128 21.13 -21.82 37.45
C PRO A 128 21.73 -21.29 38.77
N THR A 129 21.81 -19.96 38.93
CA THR A 129 22.24 -19.34 40.19
C THR A 129 21.24 -19.61 41.31
N LEU A 130 19.93 -19.49 41.05
CA LEU A 130 18.86 -19.87 42.00
C LEU A 130 18.98 -21.34 42.43
N VAL A 131 19.19 -22.24 41.48
CA VAL A 131 19.36 -23.68 41.73
C VAL A 131 20.57 -23.93 42.62
N SER A 132 21.73 -23.34 42.30
CA SER A 132 22.96 -23.52 43.09
C SER A 132 22.82 -23.00 44.53
N LEU A 133 22.16 -21.86 44.75
CA LEU A 133 21.91 -21.32 46.08
C LEU A 133 20.94 -22.19 46.87
N THR A 134 19.93 -22.76 46.21
CA THR A 134 18.99 -23.72 46.81
C THR A 134 19.75 -24.96 47.28
N GLN A 135 20.54 -25.58 46.39
CA GLN A 135 21.34 -26.77 46.71
C GLN A 135 22.36 -26.54 47.83
N ALA A 136 22.92 -25.33 47.93
CA ALA A 136 23.88 -24.99 48.99
C ALA A 136 23.25 -24.88 50.38
N GLN A 137 21.97 -24.49 50.46
CA GLN A 137 21.26 -24.24 51.73
C GLN A 137 20.37 -25.42 52.14
N THR A 138 19.88 -26.21 51.20
CA THR A 138 19.03 -27.37 51.46
C THR A 138 19.47 -28.58 50.63
N ARG A 139 19.41 -29.76 51.25
CA ARG A 139 19.71 -31.04 50.60
C ARG A 139 18.47 -31.78 50.10
N GLN A 140 17.25 -31.25 50.29
CA GLN A 140 15.99 -32.00 50.11
C GLN A 140 14.90 -31.30 49.27
N GLU A 141 15.20 -30.20 48.57
CA GLU A 141 14.19 -29.50 47.73
C GLU A 141 14.29 -29.85 46.24
N GLU A 142 14.24 -31.15 45.92
CA GLU A 142 14.33 -31.61 44.54
C GLU A 142 13.17 -31.09 43.67
N GLU A 143 11.94 -31.01 44.22
CA GLU A 143 10.78 -30.51 43.48
C GLU A 143 10.96 -29.05 43.03
N LEU A 144 11.49 -28.19 43.91
CA LEU A 144 11.71 -26.79 43.60
C LEU A 144 12.81 -26.61 42.54
N ILE A 145 13.89 -27.37 42.66
CA ILE A 145 14.99 -27.36 41.70
C ILE A 145 14.49 -27.81 40.32
N LEU A 146 13.76 -28.92 40.26
CA LEU A 146 13.17 -29.41 39.00
C LEU A 146 12.21 -28.40 38.39
N ARG A 147 11.37 -27.73 39.19
CA ARG A 147 10.47 -26.68 38.70
C ARG A 147 11.23 -25.52 38.06
N LEU A 148 12.31 -25.07 38.70
CA LEU A 148 13.18 -24.02 38.18
C LEU A 148 13.86 -24.45 36.87
N GLU A 149 14.44 -25.64 36.84
CA GLU A 149 15.12 -26.18 35.65
C GLU A 149 14.15 -26.38 34.47
N ASN A 150 12.96 -26.92 34.73
CA ASN A 150 11.93 -27.11 33.70
C ASN A 150 11.45 -25.78 33.14
N ALA A 151 11.14 -24.79 33.99
CA ALA A 151 10.74 -23.47 33.54
C ALA A 151 11.82 -22.80 32.66
N ARG A 152 13.10 -22.97 33.00
CA ARG A 152 14.20 -22.51 32.15
C ARG A 152 14.23 -23.24 30.80
N ASN A 153 14.10 -24.56 30.82
CA ASN A 153 14.17 -25.37 29.61
C ASN A 153 13.00 -25.06 28.67
N ASP A 154 11.79 -24.89 29.19
CA ASP A 154 10.61 -24.46 28.43
C ASP A 154 10.88 -23.14 27.70
N TYR A 155 11.47 -22.15 28.40
CA TYR A 155 11.81 -20.88 27.78
C TYR A 155 12.90 -20.99 26.71
N LEU A 156 13.92 -21.83 26.93
CA LEU A 156 14.99 -22.03 25.94
C LEU A 156 14.52 -22.78 24.69
N GLN A 157 13.51 -23.64 24.82
CA GLN A 157 12.92 -24.41 23.72
C GLN A 157 11.82 -23.66 22.98
N ALA A 158 11.21 -22.65 23.60
CA ALA A 158 10.20 -21.81 22.97
C ALA A 158 10.76 -21.03 21.78
N ASP A 159 10.05 -21.05 20.66
CA ASP A 159 10.40 -20.34 19.43
C ASP A 159 9.38 -19.25 19.09
N GLY A 160 9.87 -18.08 18.71
CA GLY A 160 9.03 -16.93 18.39
C GLY A 160 8.43 -16.24 19.61
N ILE A 161 7.77 -15.11 19.34
CA ILE A 161 7.32 -14.15 20.37
C ILE A 161 6.30 -14.80 21.33
N GLU A 162 5.28 -15.45 20.79
CA GLU A 162 4.15 -15.97 21.56
C GLU A 162 4.58 -17.10 22.51
N GLU A 163 5.36 -18.06 22.03
CA GLU A 163 5.87 -19.16 22.86
C GLU A 163 6.85 -18.66 23.93
N LYS A 164 7.71 -17.69 23.61
CA LYS A 164 8.63 -17.06 24.58
C LYS A 164 7.86 -16.34 25.69
N LEU A 165 6.76 -15.67 25.35
CA LEU A 165 5.90 -15.02 26.34
C LEU A 165 5.19 -16.05 27.23
N ALA A 166 4.62 -17.10 26.64
CA ALA A 166 3.95 -18.15 27.40
C ALA A 166 4.91 -18.87 28.37
N SER A 167 6.11 -19.23 27.90
CA SER A 167 7.14 -19.88 28.72
C SER A 167 7.74 -18.96 29.80
N THR A 168 7.72 -17.64 29.60
CA THR A 168 8.12 -16.68 30.65
C THR A 168 7.21 -16.76 31.88
N GLU A 169 5.94 -17.12 31.70
CA GLU A 169 5.03 -17.28 32.83
C GLU A 169 5.45 -18.47 33.72
N ASN A 170 5.91 -19.57 33.13
CA ASN A 170 6.47 -20.69 33.89
C ASN A 170 7.69 -20.25 34.73
N ILE A 171 8.53 -19.35 34.20
CA ILE A 171 9.65 -18.77 34.95
C ILE A 171 9.14 -17.92 36.12
N ASN A 172 8.11 -17.11 35.91
CA ASN A 172 7.50 -16.29 36.96
C ASN A 172 6.97 -17.15 38.10
N GLU A 173 6.21 -18.20 37.77
CA GLU A 173 5.65 -19.14 38.74
C GLU A 173 6.74 -19.90 39.51
N ALA A 174 7.82 -20.31 38.83
CA ALA A 174 8.95 -21.00 39.46
C ALA A 174 9.70 -20.07 40.44
N ILE A 175 9.96 -18.82 40.05
CA ILE A 175 10.56 -17.80 40.93
C ILE A 175 9.63 -17.47 42.10
N GLN A 176 8.32 -17.40 41.87
CA GLN A 176 7.34 -17.18 42.94
C GLN A 176 7.34 -18.34 43.93
N SER A 177 7.38 -19.59 43.45
CA SER A 177 7.48 -20.80 44.28
C SER A 177 8.76 -20.77 45.12
N PHE A 178 9.89 -20.38 44.52
CA PHE A 178 11.14 -20.17 45.23
C PHE A 178 11.03 -19.08 46.30
N ASN A 179 10.40 -17.95 45.99
CA ASN A 179 10.19 -16.85 46.94
C ASN A 179 9.27 -17.23 48.11
N GLN A 180 8.30 -18.13 47.91
CA GLN A 180 7.49 -18.68 48.99
C GLN A 180 8.29 -19.64 49.86
N TYR A 181 9.12 -20.49 49.25
CA TYR A 181 9.99 -21.42 49.96
C TYR A 181 10.95 -20.69 50.92
N ILE A 182 11.64 -19.66 50.44
CA ILE A 182 12.58 -18.89 51.27
C ILE A 182 11.91 -18.14 52.43
N ALA A 183 10.64 -17.76 52.30
CA ALA A 183 9.92 -17.02 53.34
C ALA A 183 9.75 -17.88 54.61
N GLY A 184 9.73 -19.21 54.46
CA GLY A 184 9.75 -20.16 55.55
C GLY A 184 11.15 -20.50 56.08
N ASN A 185 12.23 -20.09 55.41
CA ASN A 185 13.61 -20.54 55.68
C ASN A 185 14.56 -19.37 55.98
N GLN A 186 14.82 -19.10 57.26
CA GLN A 186 15.64 -17.96 57.73
C GLN A 186 17.08 -17.94 57.19
N GLY A 187 17.65 -19.10 56.85
CA GLY A 187 19.02 -19.21 56.33
C GLY A 187 19.26 -18.42 55.03
N PHE A 188 18.28 -18.44 54.11
CA PHE A 188 18.37 -17.74 52.82
C PHE A 188 18.41 -16.22 52.99
N VAL A 189 17.57 -15.68 53.87
CA VAL A 189 17.40 -14.23 54.09
C VAL A 189 18.70 -13.59 54.61
N SER A 190 19.51 -14.34 55.35
CA SER A 190 20.78 -13.85 55.90
C SER A 190 21.96 -13.89 54.92
N SER A 191 21.81 -14.59 53.79
CA SER A 191 22.90 -14.77 52.83
C SER A 191 23.04 -13.56 51.90
N GLN A 192 24.22 -12.93 51.91
CA GLN A 192 24.53 -11.82 51.00
C GLN A 192 24.39 -12.22 49.52
N ALA A 193 24.75 -13.46 49.17
CA ALA A 193 24.64 -13.97 47.80
C ALA A 193 23.17 -14.04 47.34
N PHE A 194 22.27 -14.42 48.25
CA PHE A 194 20.84 -14.44 48.00
C PHE A 194 20.27 -13.03 47.83
N THR A 195 20.62 -12.10 48.73
CA THR A 195 20.19 -10.71 48.63
C THR A 195 20.63 -10.07 47.31
N ASN A 196 21.87 -10.34 46.87
CA ASN A 196 22.37 -9.88 45.58
C ASN A 196 21.56 -10.45 44.41
N LEU A 197 21.24 -11.74 44.42
CA LEU A 197 20.44 -12.38 43.38
C LEU A 197 19.02 -11.79 43.30
N GLN A 198 18.38 -11.53 44.44
CA GLN A 198 17.07 -10.87 44.47
C GLN A 198 17.14 -9.46 43.87
N TYR A 199 18.22 -8.71 44.12
CA TYR A 199 18.43 -7.42 43.45
C TYR A 199 18.61 -7.56 41.94
N GLU A 200 19.28 -8.60 41.46
CA GLU A 200 19.42 -8.86 40.03
C GLU A 200 18.09 -9.23 39.37
N ILE A 201 17.28 -10.08 40.02
CA ILE A 201 15.94 -10.45 39.54
C ILE A 201 15.05 -9.21 39.49
N ALA A 202 14.97 -8.44 40.58
CA ALA A 202 14.18 -7.22 40.64
C ALA A 202 14.65 -6.17 39.62
N GLY A 203 15.97 -6.04 39.44
CA GLY A 203 16.57 -5.16 38.43
C GLY A 203 16.22 -5.58 37.01
N THR A 204 16.19 -6.89 36.75
CA THR A 204 15.78 -7.46 35.45
C THR A 204 14.29 -7.21 35.20
N GLU A 205 13.43 -7.43 36.20
CA GLU A 205 11.98 -7.21 36.11
C GLU A 205 11.64 -5.73 35.82
N ASN A 206 12.32 -4.80 36.49
CA ASN A 206 12.14 -3.36 36.22
C ASN A 206 12.52 -2.97 34.79
N ARG A 207 13.54 -3.63 34.21
CA ARG A 207 13.94 -3.42 32.82
C ARG A 207 12.94 -4.05 31.85
N ILE A 208 12.47 -5.27 32.13
CA ILE A 208 11.38 -5.91 31.37
C ILE A 208 10.16 -4.99 31.32
N ALA A 209 9.72 -4.44 32.45
CA ALA A 209 8.58 -3.54 32.50
C ALA A 209 8.76 -2.28 31.64
N THR A 210 9.99 -1.76 31.58
CA THR A 210 10.33 -0.58 30.76
C THR A 210 10.36 -0.92 29.28
N GLU A 211 11.03 -2.00 28.88
CA GLU A 211 11.11 -2.43 27.48
C GLU A 211 9.74 -2.91 26.96
N ARG A 212 8.94 -3.58 27.79
CA ARG A 212 7.55 -3.95 27.45
C ARG A 212 6.71 -2.73 27.10
N ARG A 213 6.79 -1.66 27.91
CA ARG A 213 6.08 -0.40 27.62
C ARG A 213 6.53 0.18 26.28
N ARG A 214 7.84 0.18 26.02
CA ARG A 214 8.43 0.69 24.78
C ARG A 214 7.99 -0.14 23.57
N TYR A 215 8.06 -1.46 23.66
CA TYR A 215 7.57 -2.39 22.64
C TYR A 215 6.10 -2.15 22.33
N ASN A 216 5.23 -2.14 23.35
CA ASN A 216 3.79 -1.90 23.16
C ASN A 216 3.50 -0.53 22.54
N GLN A 217 4.28 0.50 22.88
CA GLN A 217 4.13 1.81 22.25
C GLN A 217 4.46 1.77 20.75
N LEU A 218 5.49 1.05 20.34
CA LEU A 218 5.87 0.88 18.93
C LEU A 218 4.89 -0.01 18.18
N VAL A 219 4.43 -1.11 18.78
CA VAL A 219 3.36 -1.98 18.24
C VAL A 219 2.11 -1.16 17.97
N ARG A 220 1.69 -0.32 18.94
CA ARG A 220 0.55 0.58 18.75
C ARG A 220 0.74 1.52 17.57
N GLN A 221 1.89 2.17 17.46
CA GLN A 221 2.18 3.09 16.34
C GLN A 221 2.21 2.36 15.00
N TYR A 222 2.76 1.16 14.96
CA TYR A 222 2.79 0.32 13.78
C TYR A 222 1.38 -0.11 13.38
N ASN A 223 0.62 -0.75 14.28
CA ASN A 223 -0.75 -1.19 14.00
C ASN A 223 -1.66 -0.02 13.60
N GLN A 224 -1.54 1.14 14.26
CA GLN A 224 -2.26 2.35 13.86
C GLN A 224 -1.89 2.82 12.45
N SER A 225 -0.62 2.72 12.06
CA SER A 225 -0.16 3.08 10.71
C SER A 225 -0.66 2.14 9.63
N LEU A 226 -0.94 0.87 9.97
CA LEU A 226 -1.58 -0.10 9.08
C LEU A 226 -3.06 0.22 8.85
N GLN A 227 -3.77 0.68 9.88
CA GLN A 227 -5.19 1.00 9.80
C GLN A 227 -5.47 2.40 9.18
N SER A 228 -4.46 3.27 9.12
CA SER A 228 -4.61 4.64 8.63
C SER A 228 -4.80 4.71 7.11
N PHE A 229 -5.75 5.50 6.63
CA PHE A 229 -5.85 5.83 5.20
C PHE A 229 -4.79 6.88 4.82
N PRO A 230 -4.11 6.76 3.67
CA PRO A 230 -4.30 5.77 2.60
C PRO A 230 -3.50 4.45 2.76
N ASN A 231 -2.67 4.31 3.80
CA ASN A 231 -1.79 3.15 3.99
C ASN A 231 -2.52 1.81 3.99
N SER A 232 -3.73 1.75 4.55
CA SER A 232 -4.56 0.53 4.63
C SER A 232 -4.86 -0.12 3.28
N LEU A 233 -4.77 0.62 2.17
CA LEU A 233 -4.88 0.09 0.81
C LEU A 233 -3.66 -0.78 0.44
N LEU A 234 -2.46 -0.37 0.86
CA LEU A 234 -1.21 -1.09 0.59
C LEU A 234 -1.01 -2.28 1.53
N VAL A 235 -1.56 -2.22 2.75
CA VAL A 235 -1.48 -3.31 3.73
C VAL A 235 -1.98 -4.64 3.14
N ARG A 236 -3.13 -4.60 2.46
CA ARG A 236 -3.72 -5.78 1.80
C ARG A 236 -2.93 -6.25 0.58
N LEU A 237 -2.23 -5.34 -0.09
CA LEU A 237 -1.44 -5.66 -1.29
C LEU A 237 -0.07 -6.27 -0.96
N PHE A 238 0.55 -5.81 0.14
CA PHE A 238 1.90 -6.23 0.54
C PHE A 238 1.91 -7.15 1.78
N ASN A 239 0.75 -7.62 2.24
CA ASN A 239 0.60 -8.54 3.37
C ASN A 239 1.29 -8.07 4.66
N PHE A 240 1.17 -6.78 4.99
CA PHE A 240 1.60 -6.32 6.31
C PHE A 240 0.60 -6.80 7.36
N GLU A 241 1.10 -7.46 8.40
CA GLU A 241 0.29 -8.02 9.48
C GLU A 241 0.45 -7.22 10.76
N GLU A 242 -0.64 -7.05 11.50
CA GLU A 242 -0.59 -6.45 12.84
C GLU A 242 0.29 -7.27 13.77
N LYS A 243 0.95 -6.59 14.71
CA LYS A 243 1.74 -7.24 15.76
C LYS A 243 0.96 -7.30 17.06
N ALA A 244 1.10 -8.41 17.79
CA ALA A 244 0.50 -8.57 19.11
C ALA A 244 1.18 -7.66 20.13
N PHE A 245 0.43 -7.24 21.15
CA PHE A 245 0.99 -6.57 22.32
C PHE A 245 1.60 -7.61 23.26
N TYR A 246 2.54 -7.16 24.10
CA TYR A 246 3.01 -7.92 25.24
C TYR A 246 2.21 -7.51 26.50
N GLU A 247 1.36 -8.41 26.99
CA GLU A 247 0.54 -8.24 28.21
C GLU A 247 1.20 -8.83 29.46
#